data_AF-A0A822AZ86-F1
#
_entry.id   AF-A0A822AZ86-F1
#
_cell.length_a   1.000
_cell.length_b   1.000
_cell.length_c   1.000
_cell.angle_alpha   90.00
_cell.angle_beta   90.00
_cell.angle_gamma   90.00
#
_symmetry.space_group_name_H-M   'P 1'
#
loop_
_entity.id
_entity.type
_entity.pdbx_description
1 polymer ?
#
loop_
_entity_poly.entity_id
_entity_poly.type
_entity_poly.pdbx_seq_one_letter_code
_entity_poly.pdbx_strand_id
1 'polypeptide(L)'
;MLEILSDHKTFKVLNFVETMSHEDRLIRKLKQLKNNGFITEKEYNFCRPTGSQPARIYGLPKIHKIGAPLRPIVSASGTFNYNLAKLLANKLDHLRKNDTIITNTFAFVDELLALEFDNSQIKMVSLDITSLFTNVPLQHTIQIFLDKLYGPEHTCTYSDKKRDDWCQKCKNRFEMKYLLDTSTQDTNFIFNSKIYSQINGVAMGSPLGPVFADIYVNYLENKLMSRLINNGLLYLRRFVDDTFAIIKKDADLNKIIDILNSFDNCIVFTCEEEVNNSLPFLDIYITRLPTNNSTNNLNNILSNNSTNNISTNNLSNNLNNNLNNKSSNNHTMGYLISV
;
A
#
# COMPACT_ATOMS: atom_id res chain seq x y z
N MET A 1 13.44 -3.13 -20.37
CA MET A 1 12.51 -2.01 -20.60
C MET A 1 11.57 -2.28 -21.78
N LEU A 2 12.08 -2.59 -22.97
CA LEU A 2 11.20 -2.90 -24.13
C LEU A 2 10.25 -4.07 -23.87
N GLU A 3 10.72 -5.12 -23.19
CA GLU A 3 9.89 -6.25 -22.75
C GLU A 3 8.73 -5.80 -21.83
N ILE A 4 9.00 -4.96 -20.84
CA ILE A 4 7.97 -4.38 -19.96
C ILE A 4 6.95 -3.57 -20.77
N LEU A 5 7.42 -2.74 -21.71
CA LEU A 5 6.55 -1.91 -22.55
C LEU A 5 5.78 -2.70 -23.62
N SER A 6 6.10 -3.99 -23.81
CA SER A 6 5.36 -4.89 -24.69
C SER A 6 4.10 -5.46 -24.02
N ASP A 7 3.91 -5.26 -22.70
CA ASP A 7 2.67 -5.61 -22.03
C ASP A 7 1.53 -4.67 -22.45
N HIS A 8 0.75 -5.12 -23.43
CA HIS A 8 -0.40 -4.41 -23.97
C HIS A 8 -1.59 -4.31 -23.00
N LYS A 9 -1.57 -5.02 -21.86
CA LYS A 9 -2.58 -4.82 -20.80
C LYS A 9 -2.28 -3.55 -20.00
N THR A 10 -1.01 -3.20 -19.83
CA THR A 10 -0.57 -2.04 -19.04
C THR A 10 -0.26 -0.83 -19.91
N PHE A 11 0.37 -1.02 -21.08
CA PHE A 11 0.86 0.06 -21.93
C PHE A 11 0.28 0.03 -23.34
N LYS A 12 -0.06 1.22 -23.83
CA LYS A 12 -0.55 1.43 -25.21
C LYS A 12 0.37 2.40 -25.94
N VAL A 13 0.76 2.06 -27.16
CA VAL A 13 1.47 2.98 -28.05
C VAL A 13 0.49 4.01 -28.62
N LEU A 14 0.89 5.28 -28.63
CA LEU A 14 0.12 6.39 -29.19
C LEU A 14 0.81 6.97 -30.43
N ASN A 15 0.01 7.55 -31.33
CA ASN A 15 0.50 8.19 -32.55
C ASN A 15 0.99 9.63 -32.32
N PHE A 16 0.44 10.33 -31.33
CA PHE A 16 0.77 11.73 -31.03
C PHE A 16 0.53 12.04 -29.56
N VAL A 17 1.19 13.10 -29.08
CA VAL A 17 1.07 13.59 -27.70
C VAL A 17 0.03 14.70 -27.65
N GLU A 18 -1.05 14.51 -26.89
CA GLU A 18 -2.14 15.48 -26.72
C GLU A 18 -1.98 16.42 -25.50
N THR A 19 -0.75 16.75 -25.08
CA THR A 19 -0.51 17.47 -23.80
C THR A 19 -1.32 18.77 -23.68
N MET A 20 -1.33 19.62 -24.73
CA MET A 20 -2.07 20.88 -24.69
C MET A 20 -3.59 20.67 -24.59
N SER A 21 -4.13 19.69 -25.33
CA SER A 21 -5.55 19.31 -25.26
C SER A 21 -5.93 18.83 -23.86
N HIS A 22 -5.07 18.03 -23.23
CA HIS A 22 -5.26 17.56 -21.86
C HIS A 22 -5.23 18.71 -20.85
N GLU A 23 -4.29 19.65 -20.99
CA GLU A 23 -4.25 20.87 -20.18
C GLU A 23 -5.55 21.67 -20.31
N ASP A 24 -5.97 22.00 -21.53
CA ASP A 24 -7.17 22.81 -21.78
C ASP A 24 -8.43 22.15 -21.25
N ARG A 25 -8.53 20.82 -21.37
CA ARG A 25 -9.64 20.03 -20.81
C ARG A 25 -9.64 20.11 -19.29
N LEU A 26 -8.48 19.91 -18.64
CA LEU A 26 -8.35 19.97 -17.20
C LEU A 26 -8.62 21.39 -16.66
N ILE A 27 -8.05 22.43 -17.28
CA ILE A 27 -8.24 23.83 -16.87
C ILE A 27 -9.73 24.21 -16.93
N ARG A 28 -10.43 23.87 -18.02
CA ARG A 28 -11.87 24.11 -18.14
C ARG A 28 -12.65 23.41 -17.03
N LYS A 29 -12.31 22.15 -16.74
CA LYS A 29 -12.96 21.41 -15.66
C LYS A 29 -12.69 22.03 -14.29
N LEU A 30 -11.45 22.33 -13.95
CA LEU A 30 -11.08 22.94 -12.67
C LEU A 30 -11.79 24.30 -12.49
N LYS A 31 -11.91 25.10 -13.56
CA LYS A 31 -12.66 26.37 -13.51
C LYS A 31 -14.15 26.14 -13.23
N GLN A 32 -14.76 25.15 -13.88
CA GLN A 32 -16.15 24.75 -13.61
C GLN A 32 -16.33 24.32 -12.14
N LEU A 33 -15.45 23.46 -11.63
CA LEU A 33 -15.50 22.96 -10.25
C LEU A 33 -15.35 24.07 -9.23
N LYS A 34 -14.46 25.04 -9.50
CA LYS A 34 -14.25 26.23 -8.67
C LYS A 34 -15.50 27.09 -8.62
N ASN A 35 -16.07 27.41 -9.78
CA ASN A 35 -17.29 28.22 -9.87
C ASN A 35 -18.49 27.56 -9.18
N ASN A 36 -18.52 26.23 -9.16
CA ASN A 36 -19.54 25.43 -8.48
C ASN A 36 -19.26 25.22 -6.98
N GLY A 37 -18.15 25.75 -6.44
CA GLY A 37 -17.76 25.60 -5.03
C GLY A 37 -17.25 24.21 -4.64
N PHE A 38 -16.97 23.31 -5.60
CA PHE A 38 -16.47 21.96 -5.32
C PHE A 38 -14.99 21.96 -4.92
N ILE A 39 -14.21 22.88 -5.49
CA ILE A 39 -12.82 23.14 -5.08
C ILE A 39 -12.64 24.62 -4.74
N THR A 40 -11.67 24.90 -3.87
CA THR A 40 -11.34 26.29 -3.49
C THR A 40 -10.50 27.00 -4.56
N GLU A 41 -10.42 28.34 -4.49
CA GLU A 41 -9.51 29.14 -5.35
C GLU A 41 -8.05 28.70 -5.19
N LYS A 42 -7.63 28.37 -3.96
CA LYS A 42 -6.27 27.86 -3.68
C LYS A 42 -6.02 26.52 -4.36
N GLU A 43 -6.99 25.62 -4.31
CA GLU A 43 -6.91 24.30 -4.95
C GLU A 43 -6.90 24.40 -6.48
N TYR A 44 -7.73 25.28 -7.04
CA TYR A 44 -7.71 25.60 -8.46
C TYR A 44 -6.33 26.08 -8.90
N ASN A 45 -5.77 27.08 -8.22
CA ASN A 45 -4.46 27.64 -8.56
C ASN A 45 -3.33 26.63 -8.40
N PHE A 46 -3.43 25.75 -7.40
CA PHE A 46 -2.47 24.66 -7.20
C PHE A 46 -2.55 23.60 -8.33
N CYS A 47 -3.76 23.19 -8.73
CA CYS A 47 -3.96 22.14 -9.72
C CYS A 47 -3.84 22.61 -11.17
N ARG A 48 -3.95 23.92 -11.43
CA ARG A 48 -3.93 24.48 -12.78
C ARG A 48 -2.57 24.20 -13.44
N PRO A 49 -2.52 23.41 -14.52
CA PRO A 49 -1.26 23.15 -15.22
C PRO A 49 -0.76 24.40 -15.95
N THR A 50 0.57 24.53 -16.04
CA THR A 50 1.26 25.56 -16.83
C THR A 50 2.53 24.98 -17.43
N GLY A 51 2.57 24.80 -18.75
CA GLY A 51 3.77 24.33 -19.46
C GLY A 51 4.09 22.86 -19.18
N SER A 52 3.08 21.99 -19.25
CA SER A 52 3.23 20.57 -18.97
C SER A 52 4.10 19.87 -20.01
N GLN A 53 4.77 18.83 -19.56
CA GLN A 53 5.56 17.93 -20.40
C GLN A 53 5.04 16.49 -20.27
N PRO A 54 5.30 15.62 -21.25
CA PRO A 54 5.10 14.19 -21.08
C PRO A 54 5.90 13.65 -19.90
N ALA A 55 5.38 12.59 -19.28
CA ALA A 55 6.09 11.82 -18.28
C ALA A 55 7.37 11.21 -18.86
N ARG A 56 8.27 10.78 -17.97
CA ARG A 56 9.50 10.06 -18.32
C ARG A 56 9.47 8.68 -17.70
N ILE A 57 9.91 7.66 -18.46
CA ILE A 57 10.08 6.32 -17.92
C ILE A 57 11.56 6.00 -17.72
N TYR A 58 11.88 5.40 -16.58
CA TYR A 58 13.20 4.84 -16.29
C TYR A 58 13.06 3.55 -15.48
N GLY A 59 14.11 2.75 -15.39
CA GLY A 59 14.10 1.49 -14.65
C GLY A 59 15.11 1.51 -13.51
N LEU A 60 14.69 1.09 -12.32
CA LEU A 60 15.58 0.88 -11.18
C LEU A 60 15.88 -0.62 -11.05
N PRO A 61 17.16 -1.06 -11.05
CA PRO A 61 17.48 -2.49 -10.92
C PRO A 61 17.14 -3.00 -9.52
N LYS A 62 16.44 -4.14 -9.44
CA LYS A 62 16.23 -4.88 -8.19
C LYS A 62 17.45 -5.77 -7.92
N ILE A 63 18.52 -5.21 -7.37
CA ILE A 63 19.82 -5.90 -7.20
C ILE A 63 19.78 -7.15 -6.30
N HIS A 64 18.75 -7.29 -5.47
CA HIS A 64 18.55 -8.44 -4.59
C HIS A 64 17.82 -9.62 -5.27
N LYS A 65 17.32 -9.48 -6.51
CA LYS A 65 16.68 -10.57 -7.27
C LYS A 65 17.61 -11.06 -8.38
N ILE A 66 17.61 -12.37 -8.64
CA ILE A 66 18.43 -12.99 -9.70
C ILE A 66 18.14 -12.31 -11.06
N GLY A 67 19.20 -12.00 -11.80
CA GLY A 67 19.11 -11.28 -13.07
C GLY A 67 18.85 -9.77 -12.94
N ALA A 68 18.74 -9.24 -11.72
CA ALA A 68 18.52 -7.83 -11.41
C ALA A 68 17.40 -7.17 -12.26
N PRO A 69 16.17 -7.74 -12.25
CA PRO A 69 15.07 -7.23 -13.06
C PRO A 69 14.79 -5.75 -12.78
N LEU A 70 14.37 -5.01 -13.81
CA LEU A 70 14.07 -3.59 -13.69
C LEU A 70 12.69 -3.36 -13.06
N ARG A 71 12.63 -2.44 -12.09
CA ARG A 71 11.41 -1.82 -11.59
C ARG A 71 11.12 -0.57 -12.45
N PRO A 72 10.09 -0.59 -13.32
CA PRO A 72 9.79 0.55 -14.18
C PRO A 72 9.13 1.67 -13.36
N ILE A 73 9.65 2.89 -13.49
CA ILE A 73 9.08 4.09 -12.87
C ILE A 73 8.66 5.05 -13.97
N VAL A 74 7.36 5.33 -14.05
CA VAL A 74 6.82 6.42 -14.84
C VAL A 74 6.77 7.65 -13.94
N SER A 75 7.72 8.57 -14.12
CA SER A 75 7.77 9.84 -13.42
C SER A 75 6.74 10.80 -14.01
N ALA A 76 5.69 11.06 -13.23
CA ALA A 76 4.65 12.01 -13.57
C ALA A 76 5.04 13.47 -13.28
N SER A 77 6.26 13.74 -12.83
CA SER A 77 6.68 15.10 -12.48
C SER A 77 6.64 16.03 -13.70
N GLY A 78 5.84 17.09 -13.59
CA GLY A 78 5.63 18.05 -14.68
C GLY A 78 4.57 17.64 -15.71
N THR A 79 3.84 16.54 -15.50
CA THR A 79 2.65 16.25 -16.31
C THR A 79 1.49 17.16 -15.90
N PHE A 80 0.53 17.33 -16.81
CA PHE A 80 -0.62 18.22 -16.62
C PHE A 80 -1.49 17.87 -15.41
N ASN A 81 -1.53 16.60 -15.02
CA ASN A 81 -2.35 16.10 -13.92
C ASN A 81 -1.57 15.88 -12.62
N TYR A 82 -0.26 16.16 -12.58
CA TYR A 82 0.58 15.89 -11.40
C TYR A 82 0.11 16.59 -10.13
N ASN A 83 -0.15 17.90 -10.21
CA ASN A 83 -0.61 18.66 -9.04
C ASN A 83 -2.03 18.25 -8.62
N LEU A 84 -2.88 17.87 -9.57
CA LEU A 84 -4.19 17.29 -9.23
C LEU A 84 -4.02 15.98 -8.44
N ALA A 85 -3.17 15.06 -8.92
CA ALA A 85 -2.86 13.82 -8.21
C ALA A 85 -2.31 14.11 -6.80
N LYS A 86 -1.41 15.09 -6.67
CA LYS A 86 -0.86 15.52 -5.37
C LYS A 86 -1.93 16.10 -4.44
N LEU A 87 -2.85 16.92 -4.94
CA LEU A 87 -3.95 17.45 -4.15
C LEU A 87 -4.84 16.32 -3.64
N LEU A 88 -5.24 15.40 -4.53
CA LEU A 88 -6.09 14.27 -4.18
C LEU A 88 -5.41 13.32 -3.20
N ALA A 89 -4.12 13.05 -3.37
CA ALA A 89 -3.35 12.21 -2.45
C ALA A 89 -3.43 12.76 -1.02
N ASN A 90 -3.21 14.07 -0.86
CA ASN A 90 -3.30 14.74 0.44
C ASN A 90 -4.72 14.71 1.00
N LYS A 91 -5.75 14.98 0.18
CA LYS A 91 -7.14 15.01 0.63
C LYS A 91 -7.67 13.63 1.01
N LEU A 92 -7.26 12.59 0.28
CA LEU A 92 -7.82 11.24 0.38
C LEU A 92 -6.96 10.30 1.22
N ASP A 93 -5.81 10.75 1.72
CA ASP A 93 -4.88 9.96 2.54
C ASP A 93 -5.58 9.26 3.72
N HIS A 94 -6.49 9.96 4.38
CA HIS A 94 -7.24 9.42 5.52
C HIS A 94 -8.04 8.14 5.21
N LEU A 95 -8.42 7.90 3.94
CA LEU A 95 -9.21 6.73 3.54
C LEU A 95 -8.41 5.43 3.51
N ARG A 96 -7.07 5.52 3.41
CA ARG A 96 -6.18 4.36 3.29
C ARG A 96 -5.67 3.83 4.62
N LYS A 97 -6.03 4.47 5.74
CA LYS A 97 -5.69 4.00 7.08
C LYS A 97 -6.32 2.62 7.31
N ASN A 98 -5.52 1.70 7.83
CA ASN A 98 -5.90 0.34 8.19
C ASN A 98 -4.96 -0.14 9.30
N ASP A 99 -5.48 -0.93 10.23
CA ASP A 99 -4.75 -1.46 11.38
C ASP A 99 -3.66 -2.48 10.96
N THR A 100 -3.76 -3.01 9.74
CA THR A 100 -2.77 -3.93 9.17
C THR A 100 -1.53 -3.21 8.62
N ILE A 101 -1.53 -1.88 8.45
CA ILE A 101 -0.43 -1.17 7.80
C ILE A 101 0.66 -0.78 8.80
N ILE A 102 1.90 -1.15 8.48
CA ILE A 102 3.10 -0.69 9.18
C ILE A 102 3.51 0.67 8.63
N THR A 103 3.78 1.63 9.51
CA THR A 103 4.31 2.95 9.11
C THR A 103 5.81 3.09 9.31
N ASN A 104 6.37 2.38 10.29
CA ASN A 104 7.80 2.37 10.57
C ASN A 104 8.23 1.03 11.20
N THR A 105 9.46 0.65 10.93
CA THR A 105 10.03 -0.64 11.37
C THR A 105 10.11 -0.77 12.88
N PHE A 106 10.42 0.30 13.61
CA PHE A 106 10.56 0.26 15.07
C PHE A 106 9.25 -0.06 15.78
N ALA A 107 8.14 0.57 15.37
CA ALA A 107 6.82 0.30 15.91
C ALA A 107 6.36 -1.13 15.60
N PHE A 108 6.72 -1.65 14.44
CA PHE A 108 6.49 -3.06 14.11
C PHE A 108 7.28 -4.01 15.01
N VAL A 109 8.54 -3.69 15.29
CA VAL A 109 9.39 -4.45 16.23
C VAL A 109 8.79 -4.44 17.63
N ASP A 110 8.40 -3.28 18.15
CA ASP A 110 7.77 -3.14 19.46
C ASP A 110 6.46 -3.94 19.55
N GLU A 111 5.64 -3.88 18.50
CA GLU A 111 4.40 -4.66 18.42
C GLU A 111 4.70 -6.16 18.42
N LEU A 112 5.63 -6.62 17.59
CA LEU A 112 6.01 -8.03 17.47
C LEU A 112 6.55 -8.60 18.79
N LEU A 113 7.37 -7.83 19.51
CA LEU A 113 7.91 -8.20 20.82
C LEU A 113 6.84 -8.27 21.91
N ALA A 114 5.73 -7.54 21.74
CA ALA A 114 4.59 -7.57 22.66
C ALA A 114 3.62 -8.74 22.39
N LEU A 115 3.78 -9.47 21.26
CA LEU A 115 2.92 -10.61 20.95
C LEU A 115 3.27 -11.83 21.81
N GLU A 116 2.25 -12.39 22.46
CA GLU A 116 2.38 -13.61 23.27
C GLU A 116 1.88 -14.82 22.47
N PHE A 117 2.81 -15.55 21.86
CA PHE A 117 2.52 -16.83 21.18
C PHE A 117 3.42 -17.94 21.71
N ASP A 118 2.93 -19.18 21.71
CA ASP A 118 3.82 -20.34 21.83
C ASP A 118 4.55 -20.56 20.50
N ASN A 119 5.83 -20.22 20.46
CA ASN A 119 6.74 -20.47 19.34
C ASN A 119 6.75 -21.94 18.88
N SER A 120 6.38 -22.91 19.71
CA SER A 120 6.26 -24.30 19.25
C SER A 120 5.07 -24.54 18.31
N GLN A 121 4.06 -23.65 18.33
CA GLN A 121 2.75 -23.78 17.67
C GLN A 121 2.54 -22.79 16.51
N ILE A 122 3.53 -21.96 16.19
CA ILE A 122 3.43 -20.97 15.10
C ILE A 122 4.56 -21.14 14.08
N LYS A 123 4.36 -20.53 12.91
CA LYS A 123 5.40 -20.26 11.91
C LYS A 123 5.22 -18.87 11.32
N MET A 124 6.32 -18.25 10.91
CA MET A 124 6.32 -16.95 10.23
C MET A 124 6.37 -17.14 8.73
N VAL A 125 5.67 -16.26 8.01
CA VAL A 125 5.70 -16.20 6.55
C VAL A 125 5.78 -14.76 6.09
N SER A 126 6.50 -14.55 4.99
CA SER A 126 6.52 -13.30 4.24
C SER A 126 5.67 -13.48 2.99
N LEU A 127 4.83 -12.50 2.67
CA LEU A 127 4.04 -12.46 1.44
C LEU A 127 4.44 -11.21 0.66
N ASP A 128 4.68 -11.35 -0.64
CA ASP A 128 5.00 -10.24 -1.55
C ASP A 128 3.91 -10.15 -2.63
N ILE A 129 3.46 -8.94 -2.95
CA ILE A 129 2.53 -8.70 -4.05
C ILE A 129 3.30 -8.43 -5.33
N THR A 130 3.17 -9.34 -6.30
CA THR A 130 3.87 -9.21 -7.58
C THR A 130 3.40 -7.97 -8.33
N SER A 131 4.32 -7.03 -8.55
CA SER A 131 4.14 -5.83 -9.37
C SER A 131 2.90 -5.00 -8.98
N LEU A 132 2.67 -4.83 -7.67
CA LEU A 132 1.49 -4.18 -7.08
C LEU A 132 0.96 -3.00 -7.91
N PHE A 133 1.75 -1.93 -8.08
CA PHE A 133 1.29 -0.70 -8.72
C PHE A 133 0.80 -0.87 -10.16
N THR A 134 1.44 -1.69 -10.99
CA THR A 134 1.00 -1.92 -12.37
C THR A 134 -0.23 -2.83 -12.43
N ASN A 135 -0.47 -3.60 -11.37
CA ASN A 135 -1.53 -4.60 -11.30
C ASN A 135 -2.79 -4.12 -10.58
N VAL A 136 -2.76 -3.00 -9.83
CA VAL A 136 -3.96 -2.44 -9.18
C VAL A 136 -5.06 -2.17 -10.22
N PRO A 137 -6.26 -2.77 -10.09
CA PRO A 137 -7.36 -2.57 -11.04
C PRO A 137 -7.95 -1.15 -10.94
N LEU A 138 -7.48 -0.25 -11.80
CA LEU A 138 -7.71 1.19 -11.67
C LEU A 138 -9.19 1.58 -11.49
N GLN A 139 -10.06 1.12 -12.40
CA GLN A 139 -11.48 1.47 -12.36
C GLN A 139 -12.19 0.90 -11.13
N HIS A 140 -11.82 -0.29 -10.68
CA HIS A 140 -12.39 -0.88 -9.47
C HIS A 140 -11.97 -0.09 -8.23
N THR A 141 -10.70 0.27 -8.12
CA THR A 141 -10.18 1.11 -7.04
C THR A 141 -10.89 2.46 -6.99
N ILE A 142 -11.14 3.09 -8.15
CA ILE A 142 -11.93 4.35 -8.22
C ILE A 142 -13.33 4.14 -7.64
N GLN A 143 -14.01 3.03 -7.93
CA GLN A 143 -15.32 2.76 -7.33
C GLN A 143 -15.22 2.59 -5.82
N ILE A 144 -14.20 1.89 -5.31
CA ILE A 144 -13.96 1.74 -3.87
C ILE A 144 -13.77 3.10 -3.18
N PHE A 145 -13.02 4.03 -3.79
CA PHE A 145 -12.90 5.41 -3.29
C PHE A 145 -14.26 6.11 -3.21
N LEU A 146 -15.03 6.03 -4.29
CA LEU A 146 -16.31 6.69 -4.38
C LEU A 146 -17.34 6.10 -3.41
N ASP A 147 -17.27 4.80 -3.15
CA ASP A 147 -18.15 4.13 -2.19
C ASP A 147 -17.74 4.43 -0.74
N LYS A 148 -16.44 4.59 -0.45
CA LYS A 148 -15.97 5.08 0.85
C LYS A 148 -16.38 6.54 1.12
N LEU A 149 -16.32 7.41 0.11
CA LEU A 149 -16.67 8.83 0.24
C LEU A 149 -18.18 9.09 0.18
N TYR A 150 -18.89 8.30 -0.63
CA TYR A 150 -20.27 8.57 -1.03
C TYR A 150 -21.19 7.34 -0.98
N GLY A 151 -20.80 6.21 -0.38
CA GLY A 151 -21.68 5.04 -0.24
C GLY A 151 -22.81 5.22 0.79
N PRO A 152 -23.46 4.13 1.22
CA PRO A 152 -24.60 3.42 0.60
C PRO A 152 -25.94 4.19 0.64
N GLU A 153 -26.00 5.40 1.18
CA GLU A 153 -27.25 6.17 1.33
C GLU A 153 -27.74 6.85 0.03
N HIS A 154 -27.45 6.29 -1.15
CA HIS A 154 -27.72 6.99 -2.40
C HIS A 154 -28.42 6.14 -3.47
N THR A 155 -29.74 6.31 -3.56
CA THR A 155 -30.68 5.55 -4.41
C THR A 155 -30.99 6.22 -5.76
N CYS A 156 -30.11 7.12 -6.18
CA CYS A 156 -30.20 7.96 -7.36
C CYS A 156 -29.88 7.16 -8.64
N THR A 157 -30.70 6.18 -9.01
CA THR A 157 -30.63 5.49 -10.31
C THR A 157 -31.65 6.10 -11.25
N TYR A 158 -31.18 6.80 -12.29
CA TYR A 158 -31.95 7.24 -13.49
C TYR A 158 -33.44 7.58 -13.25
N SER A 159 -33.77 8.85 -12.99
CA SER A 159 -35.16 9.33 -13.18
C SER A 159 -35.25 10.20 -14.41
N ASP A 160 -36.33 10.00 -15.17
CA ASP A 160 -36.67 10.74 -16.39
C ASP A 160 -37.10 12.22 -16.13
N LYS A 161 -36.75 12.80 -14.98
CA LYS A 161 -37.08 14.19 -14.66
C LYS A 161 -36.09 15.19 -15.27
N LYS A 162 -36.63 16.36 -15.65
CA LYS A 162 -35.88 17.48 -16.24
C LYS A 162 -34.71 17.95 -15.36
N ARG A 163 -33.68 18.47 -16.03
CA ARG A 163 -32.25 18.45 -15.69
C ARG A 163 -31.73 19.32 -14.55
N ASP A 164 -32.55 19.90 -13.66
CA ASP A 164 -32.03 20.96 -12.77
C ASP A 164 -31.84 20.57 -11.29
N ASP A 165 -32.32 19.41 -10.80
CA ASP A 165 -32.27 19.05 -9.36
C ASP A 165 -31.80 17.61 -9.01
N TRP A 166 -30.86 17.03 -9.78
CA TRP A 166 -30.44 15.65 -9.55
C TRP A 166 -29.25 15.55 -8.57
N CYS A 167 -29.56 15.69 -7.28
CA CYS A 167 -28.77 15.40 -6.07
C CYS A 167 -27.28 15.82 -6.01
N GLN A 168 -26.94 16.59 -4.96
CA GLN A 168 -25.57 17.01 -4.64
C GLN A 168 -24.56 15.86 -4.46
N LYS A 169 -24.98 14.72 -3.89
CA LYS A 169 -24.11 13.55 -3.68
C LYS A 169 -23.77 12.86 -5.00
N CYS A 170 -24.75 12.64 -5.88
CA CYS A 170 -24.58 12.14 -7.25
C CYS A 170 -23.65 13.05 -8.06
N LYS A 171 -23.86 14.38 -7.98
CA LYS A 171 -22.97 15.38 -8.60
C LYS A 171 -21.54 15.30 -8.06
N ASN A 172 -21.36 15.38 -6.74
CA ASN A 172 -20.04 15.32 -6.11
C ASN A 172 -19.31 14.01 -6.40
N ARG A 173 -20.03 12.87 -6.41
CA ARG A 173 -19.49 11.56 -6.78
C ARG A 173 -19.02 11.55 -8.23
N PHE A 174 -19.81 12.09 -9.15
CA PHE A 174 -19.44 12.22 -10.56
C PHE A 174 -18.20 13.11 -10.73
N GLU A 175 -18.17 14.25 -10.06
CA GLU A 175 -17.04 15.18 -10.12
C GLU A 175 -15.76 14.58 -9.51
N MET A 176 -15.87 13.90 -8.37
CA MET A 176 -14.75 13.16 -7.78
C MET A 176 -14.27 12.04 -8.69
N LYS A 177 -15.18 11.28 -9.31
CA LYS A 177 -14.82 10.24 -10.29
C LYS A 177 -13.99 10.85 -11.42
N TYR A 178 -14.46 11.95 -12.00
CA TYR A 178 -13.73 12.65 -13.06
C TYR A 178 -12.31 13.06 -12.63
N LEU A 179 -12.16 13.61 -11.42
CA LEU A 179 -10.86 13.98 -10.88
C LEU A 179 -9.95 12.77 -10.65
N LEU A 180 -10.48 11.67 -10.13
CA LEU A 180 -9.74 10.41 -9.94
C LEU A 180 -9.30 9.80 -11.28
N ASP A 181 -10.20 9.74 -12.27
CA ASP A 181 -9.85 9.28 -13.62
C ASP A 181 -8.76 10.16 -14.24
N THR A 182 -8.94 11.48 -14.21
CA THR A 182 -7.99 12.43 -14.82
C THR A 182 -6.61 12.43 -14.14
N SER A 183 -6.57 12.17 -12.83
CA SER A 183 -5.31 12.13 -12.06
C SER A 183 -4.53 10.82 -12.20
N THR A 184 -5.14 9.78 -12.75
CA THR A 184 -4.53 8.44 -12.85
C THR A 184 -4.38 7.93 -14.28
N GLN A 185 -5.17 8.45 -15.22
CA GLN A 185 -5.10 8.11 -16.64
C GLN A 185 -4.26 9.09 -17.45
N ASP A 186 -4.11 8.81 -18.75
CA ASP A 186 -3.48 9.69 -19.72
C ASP A 186 -2.04 10.10 -19.36
N THR A 187 -1.34 9.26 -18.59
CA THR A 187 0.08 9.45 -18.25
C THR A 187 0.92 9.05 -19.45
N ASN A 188 1.05 9.98 -20.39
CA ASN A 188 1.79 9.78 -21.62
C ASN A 188 3.28 10.00 -21.37
N PHE A 189 4.12 9.08 -21.82
CA PHE A 189 5.57 9.18 -21.75
C PHE A 189 6.24 8.80 -23.07
N ILE A 190 7.48 9.26 -23.24
CA ILE A 190 8.27 9.01 -24.45
C ILE A 190 9.40 8.03 -24.11
N PHE A 191 9.55 6.97 -24.90
CA PHE A 191 10.66 6.02 -24.81
C PHE A 191 11.07 5.55 -26.21
N ASN A 192 12.37 5.61 -26.52
CA ASN A 192 12.91 5.27 -27.86
C ASN A 192 12.11 5.88 -29.02
N SER A 193 11.84 7.20 -28.93
CA SER A 193 11.08 7.96 -29.93
C SER A 193 9.64 7.49 -30.18
N LYS A 194 9.12 6.59 -29.34
CA LYS A 194 7.72 6.17 -29.33
C LYS A 194 7.01 6.75 -28.12
N ILE A 195 5.73 7.05 -28.31
CA ILE A 195 4.85 7.56 -27.26
C ILE A 195 4.07 6.39 -26.71
N TYR A 196 4.03 6.30 -25.38
CA TYR A 196 3.27 5.29 -24.66
C TYR A 196 2.33 5.98 -23.68
N SER A 197 1.23 5.31 -23.37
CA SER A 197 0.33 5.67 -22.28
C SER A 197 0.15 4.47 -21.38
N GLN A 198 0.21 4.68 -20.07
CA GLN A 198 -0.17 3.66 -19.10
C GLN A 198 -1.70 3.65 -19.00
N ILE A 199 -2.32 2.56 -19.42
CA ILE A 199 -3.78 2.40 -19.50
C ILE A 199 -4.36 1.56 -18.36
N ASN A 200 -3.52 0.83 -17.62
CA ASN A 200 -3.92 0.06 -16.44
C ASN A 200 -2.87 0.16 -15.33
N GLY A 201 -3.28 -0.16 -14.10
CA GLY A 201 -2.49 0.10 -12.91
C GLY A 201 -2.43 1.58 -12.57
N VAL A 202 -1.57 1.93 -11.62
CA VAL A 202 -1.24 3.30 -11.28
C VAL A 202 0.26 3.52 -11.48
N ALA A 203 0.63 4.66 -12.03
CA ALA A 203 2.02 5.03 -12.19
C ALA A 203 2.71 5.11 -10.81
N MET A 204 3.80 4.38 -10.62
CA MET A 204 4.58 4.43 -9.37
C MET A 204 5.09 5.84 -9.05
N GLY A 205 5.37 6.66 -10.06
CA GLY A 205 5.79 8.06 -9.88
C GLY A 205 4.63 9.04 -9.72
N SER A 206 3.38 8.57 -9.65
CA SER A 206 2.23 9.42 -9.32
C SER A 206 2.14 9.60 -7.79
N PRO A 207 1.95 10.84 -7.30
CA PRO A 207 1.69 11.10 -5.88
C PRO A 207 0.50 10.31 -5.31
N LEU A 208 -0.46 9.96 -6.17
CA LEU A 208 -1.70 9.25 -5.80
C LEU A 208 -1.53 7.72 -5.84
N GLY A 209 -0.43 7.22 -6.41
CA GLY A 209 -0.13 5.79 -6.55
C GLY A 209 -0.19 5.02 -5.23
N PRO A 210 0.55 5.43 -4.19
CA PRO A 210 0.53 4.74 -2.90
C PRO A 210 -0.87 4.66 -2.27
N VAL A 211 -1.64 5.76 -2.35
CA VAL A 211 -3.01 5.80 -1.83
C VAL A 211 -3.92 4.80 -2.56
N PHE A 212 -3.80 4.69 -3.88
CA PHE A 212 -4.56 3.71 -4.67
C PHE A 212 -4.20 2.28 -4.32
N ALA A 213 -2.90 1.99 -4.20
CA ALA A 213 -2.42 0.66 -3.84
C ALA A 213 -2.94 0.24 -2.46
N ASP A 214 -2.76 1.09 -1.45
CA ASP A 214 -3.22 0.80 -0.10
C ASP A 214 -4.74 0.63 -0.04
N ILE A 215 -5.52 1.48 -0.72
CA ILE A 215 -6.99 1.36 -0.73
C ILE A 215 -7.45 0.02 -1.30
N TYR A 216 -6.83 -0.42 -2.39
CA TYR A 216 -7.19 -1.68 -3.02
C TYR A 216 -6.82 -2.88 -2.16
N VAL A 217 -5.58 -2.90 -1.64
CA VAL A 217 -5.12 -4.02 -0.80
C VAL A 217 -5.88 -4.06 0.52
N ASN A 218 -6.19 -2.91 1.13
CA ASN A 218 -7.05 -2.85 2.32
C ASN A 218 -8.45 -3.41 2.02
N TYR A 219 -9.04 -3.10 0.86
CA TYR A 219 -10.33 -3.65 0.48
C TYR A 219 -10.28 -5.17 0.36
N LEU A 220 -9.24 -5.71 -0.28
CA LEU A 220 -8.99 -7.14 -0.40
C LEU A 220 -8.82 -7.79 0.99
N GLU A 221 -7.91 -7.26 1.82
CA GLU A 221 -7.65 -7.77 3.18
C GLU A 221 -8.93 -7.82 4.01
N ASN A 222 -9.71 -6.74 4.03
CA ASN A 222 -10.96 -6.69 4.79
C ASN A 222 -11.99 -7.72 4.31
N LYS A 223 -12.02 -8.04 3.00
CA LYS A 223 -12.93 -9.05 2.45
C LYS A 223 -12.49 -10.48 2.76
N LEU A 224 -11.19 -10.72 2.89
CA LEU A 224 -10.62 -12.05 3.10
C LEU A 224 -10.28 -12.35 4.56
N MET A 225 -10.16 -11.34 5.43
CA MET A 225 -9.63 -11.48 6.79
C MET A 225 -10.28 -12.62 7.57
N SER A 226 -11.61 -12.71 7.56
CA SER A 226 -12.32 -13.79 8.25
C SER A 226 -11.97 -15.18 7.71
N ARG A 227 -11.82 -15.32 6.38
CA ARG A 227 -11.40 -16.59 5.76
C ARG A 227 -9.96 -16.92 6.12
N LEU A 228 -9.07 -15.93 6.13
CA LEU A 228 -7.65 -16.13 6.50
C LEU A 228 -7.52 -16.57 7.96
N ILE A 229 -8.20 -15.90 8.88
CA ILE A 229 -8.23 -16.26 10.32
C ILE A 229 -8.74 -17.69 10.51
N ASN A 230 -9.85 -18.04 9.84
CA ASN A 230 -10.41 -19.39 9.89
C ASN A 230 -9.47 -20.48 9.35
N ASN A 231 -8.48 -20.12 8.55
CA ASN A 231 -7.46 -21.03 8.02
C ASN A 231 -6.10 -20.88 8.71
N GLY A 232 -6.07 -20.25 9.89
CA GLY A 232 -4.90 -20.27 10.78
C GLY A 232 -4.05 -18.99 10.77
N LEU A 233 -4.50 -17.90 10.14
CA LEU A 233 -3.86 -16.58 10.30
C LEU A 233 -4.06 -16.06 11.74
N LEU A 234 -2.95 -15.70 12.40
CA LEU A 234 -2.96 -15.19 13.78
C LEU A 234 -2.60 -13.70 13.84
N TYR A 235 -1.67 -13.27 12.98
CA TYR A 235 -1.19 -11.89 12.94
C TYR A 235 -0.78 -11.53 11.51
N LEU A 236 -1.05 -10.29 11.10
CA LEU A 236 -0.78 -9.78 9.76
C LEU A 236 -0.40 -8.31 9.82
N ARG A 237 0.75 -7.96 9.25
CA ARG A 237 1.16 -6.57 9.07
C ARG A 237 1.83 -6.37 7.72
N ARG A 238 1.46 -5.29 7.02
CA ARG A 238 1.90 -4.99 5.66
C ARG A 238 2.62 -3.66 5.58
N PHE A 239 3.70 -3.63 4.82
CA PHE A 239 4.40 -2.44 4.38
C PHE A 239 4.38 -2.41 2.84
N VAL A 240 3.48 -1.59 2.28
CA VAL A 240 3.26 -1.49 0.82
C VAL A 240 2.94 -2.86 0.18
N ASP A 241 3.89 -3.48 -0.51
CA ASP A 241 3.78 -4.80 -1.17
C ASP A 241 4.23 -5.97 -0.28
N ASP A 242 5.10 -5.72 0.70
CA ASP A 242 5.65 -6.73 1.62
C ASP A 242 4.74 -6.92 2.83
N THR A 243 4.38 -8.16 3.15
CA THR A 243 3.51 -8.50 4.28
C THR A 243 4.12 -9.56 5.16
N PHE A 244 4.26 -9.26 6.44
CA PHE A 244 4.63 -10.23 7.47
C PHE A 244 3.37 -10.86 8.06
N ALA A 245 3.36 -12.18 8.20
CA ALA A 245 2.29 -12.90 8.86
C ALA A 245 2.81 -13.97 9.81
N ILE A 246 2.06 -14.18 10.89
CA ILE A 246 2.21 -15.33 11.77
C ILE A 246 0.97 -16.20 11.60
N ILE A 247 1.22 -17.49 11.35
CA ILE A 247 0.17 -18.48 11.17
C ILE A 247 0.40 -19.66 12.11
N LYS A 248 -0.65 -20.44 12.37
CA LYS A 248 -0.51 -21.69 13.11
C LYS A 248 0.44 -22.64 12.39
N LYS A 249 1.22 -23.40 13.14
CA LYS A 249 2.23 -24.32 12.59
C LYS A 249 1.62 -25.44 11.74
N ASP A 250 0.40 -25.86 12.08
CA ASP A 250 -0.39 -26.86 11.34
C ASP A 250 -1.26 -26.24 10.23
N ALA A 251 -1.22 -24.92 10.04
CA ALA A 251 -1.97 -24.27 8.98
C ALA A 251 -1.47 -24.67 7.59
N ASP A 252 -2.42 -24.94 6.69
CA ASP A 252 -2.15 -25.16 5.28
C ASP A 252 -1.84 -23.84 4.58
N LEU A 253 -0.54 -23.60 4.36
CA LEU A 253 -0.07 -22.38 3.73
C LEU A 253 -0.55 -22.25 2.28
N ASN A 254 -0.58 -23.34 1.52
CA ASN A 254 -1.05 -23.30 0.13
C ASN A 254 -2.50 -22.82 0.08
N LYS A 255 -3.33 -23.30 1.01
CA LYS A 255 -4.72 -22.84 1.13
C LYS A 255 -4.83 -21.36 1.49
N ILE A 256 -3.94 -20.83 2.34
CA ILE A 256 -3.91 -19.38 2.65
C ILE A 256 -3.56 -18.59 1.39
N ILE A 257 -2.55 -19.03 0.64
CA ILE A 257 -2.14 -18.40 -0.62
C ILE A 257 -3.27 -18.48 -1.66
N ASP A 258 -3.94 -19.62 -1.77
CA ASP A 258 -5.09 -19.81 -2.66
C ASP A 258 -6.25 -18.88 -2.28
N ILE A 259 -6.51 -18.65 -0.98
CA ILE A 259 -7.52 -17.68 -0.54
C ILE A 259 -7.16 -16.28 -1.03
N LEU A 260 -5.92 -15.85 -0.84
CA LEU A 260 -5.44 -14.54 -1.29
C LEU A 260 -5.55 -14.39 -2.82
N ASN A 261 -5.04 -15.37 -3.55
CA ASN A 261 -5.02 -15.39 -5.02
C ASN A 261 -6.40 -15.71 -5.65
N SER A 262 -7.39 -16.12 -4.86
CA SER A 262 -8.78 -16.32 -5.33
C SER A 262 -9.59 -15.04 -5.47
N PHE A 263 -9.09 -13.92 -4.94
CA PHE A 263 -9.86 -12.67 -4.87
C PHE A 263 -10.05 -12.01 -6.23
N ASP A 264 -8.96 -11.84 -6.98
CA ASP A 264 -8.98 -11.39 -8.37
C ASP A 264 -7.73 -11.86 -9.13
N ASN A 265 -7.78 -11.80 -10.46
CA ASN A 265 -6.69 -12.27 -11.32
C ASN A 265 -5.56 -11.23 -11.50
N CYS A 266 -5.71 -10.02 -10.95
CA CYS A 266 -4.79 -8.91 -11.15
C CYS A 266 -3.71 -8.91 -10.05
N ILE A 267 -4.09 -9.18 -8.81
CA ILE A 267 -3.19 -9.23 -7.66
C ILE A 267 -2.78 -10.68 -7.39
N VAL A 268 -1.47 -10.92 -7.40
CA VAL A 268 -0.88 -12.23 -7.13
C VAL A 268 0.10 -12.09 -5.97
N PHE A 269 -0.15 -12.88 -4.93
CA PHE A 269 0.71 -13.05 -3.78
C PHE A 269 1.67 -14.21 -4.01
N THR A 270 2.94 -13.96 -3.70
CA THR A 270 3.97 -14.99 -3.51
C THR A 270 4.24 -15.14 -2.02
N CYS A 271 4.78 -16.29 -1.60
CA CYS A 271 5.06 -16.56 -0.20
C CYS A 271 6.45 -17.15 0.00
N GLU A 272 7.12 -16.70 1.04
CA GLU A 272 8.36 -17.26 1.56
C GLU A 272 8.12 -17.70 3.02
N GLU A 273 8.45 -18.95 3.33
CA GLU A 273 8.38 -19.48 4.69
C GLU A 273 9.69 -19.20 5.44
N GLU A 274 9.58 -19.09 6.77
CA GLU A 274 10.77 -19.03 7.63
C GLU A 274 11.69 -20.25 7.42
N VAL A 275 12.99 -20.01 7.55
CA VAL A 275 14.02 -21.05 7.50
C VAL A 275 14.76 -21.03 8.83
N ASN A 276 14.83 -22.18 9.51
CA ASN A 276 15.45 -22.32 10.84
C ASN A 276 14.87 -21.34 11.88
N ASN A 277 13.53 -21.16 11.88
CA ASN A 277 12.80 -20.22 12.74
C ASN A 277 13.14 -18.74 12.49
N SER A 278 13.79 -18.42 11.38
CA SER A 278 14.15 -17.06 11.02
C SER A 278 13.54 -16.64 9.69
N LEU A 279 13.16 -15.37 9.60
CA LEU A 279 12.59 -14.78 8.40
C LEU A 279 13.11 -13.34 8.21
N PRO A 280 13.68 -13.00 7.04
CA PRO A 280 13.95 -11.61 6.70
C PRO A 280 12.64 -10.89 6.38
N PHE A 281 12.47 -9.67 6.91
CA PHE A 281 11.34 -8.81 6.57
C PHE A 281 11.78 -7.35 6.61
N LEU A 282 11.57 -6.61 5.52
CA LEU A 282 12.12 -5.25 5.35
C LEU A 282 13.64 -5.23 5.61
N ASP A 283 14.09 -4.34 6.50
CA ASP A 283 15.50 -4.17 6.89
C ASP A 283 15.83 -4.92 8.19
N ILE A 284 15.05 -5.93 8.59
CA ILE A 284 15.29 -6.70 9.82
C ILE A 284 15.29 -8.20 9.57
N TYR A 285 15.99 -8.92 10.44
CA TYR A 285 16.00 -10.37 10.49
C TYR A 285 15.34 -10.84 11.79
N ILE A 286 14.20 -11.51 11.67
CA ILE A 286 13.37 -11.93 12.80
C ILE A 286 13.69 -13.39 13.09
N THR A 287 14.04 -13.73 14.33
CA THR A 287 14.30 -15.11 14.76
C THR A 287 13.46 -15.46 15.98
N ARG A 288 12.70 -16.54 15.88
CA ARG A 288 11.92 -17.06 17.02
C ARG A 288 12.81 -17.91 17.90
N LEU A 289 12.80 -17.59 19.20
CA LEU A 289 13.54 -18.38 20.18
C LEU A 289 12.80 -19.67 20.53
N PRO A 290 13.53 -20.77 20.84
CA PRO A 290 12.90 -21.99 21.35
C PRO A 290 12.13 -21.73 22.65
N THR A 291 10.98 -22.41 22.80
CA THR A 291 10.25 -22.44 24.07
C THR A 291 11.08 -23.19 25.13
N ASN A 292 11.85 -22.48 25.95
CA ASN A 292 12.56 -23.14 27.06
C ASN A 292 11.60 -23.37 28.23
N ASN A 293 11.27 -24.64 28.51
CA ASN A 293 10.53 -25.05 29.71
C ASN A 293 11.35 -24.97 31.02
N SER A 294 12.45 -24.21 31.04
CA SER A 294 13.35 -24.10 32.20
C SER A 294 13.65 -22.64 32.50
N THR A 295 13.01 -22.18 33.56
CA THR A 295 13.14 -20.96 34.37
C THR A 295 14.43 -20.12 34.34
N ASN A 296 14.22 -18.84 34.68
CA ASN A 296 15.07 -17.89 35.44
C ASN A 296 15.78 -16.76 34.68
N ASN A 297 15.39 -15.54 35.07
CA ASN A 297 16.14 -14.30 35.10
C ASN A 297 17.64 -14.43 34.80
N LEU A 298 18.07 -13.98 33.62
CA LEU A 298 19.12 -12.97 33.45
C LEU A 298 19.30 -12.68 31.95
N ASN A 299 19.15 -11.41 31.56
CA ASN A 299 19.73 -10.81 30.37
C ASN A 299 19.30 -11.42 29.02
N ASN A 300 18.29 -10.80 28.41
CA ASN A 300 18.13 -10.79 26.95
C ASN A 300 19.41 -10.23 26.32
N ILE A 301 20.34 -11.13 25.97
CA ILE A 301 21.58 -10.78 25.28
C ILE A 301 21.23 -10.52 23.82
N LEU A 302 21.25 -9.24 23.47
CA LEU A 302 21.62 -8.80 22.13
C LEU A 302 22.99 -9.41 21.82
N SER A 303 23.06 -10.38 20.91
CA SER A 303 24.32 -10.72 20.27
C SER A 303 24.66 -9.62 19.28
N ASN A 304 25.24 -8.54 19.81
CA ASN A 304 26.03 -7.59 19.05
C ASN A 304 27.20 -8.34 18.43
N ASN A 305 27.24 -8.43 17.10
CA ASN A 305 28.50 -8.50 16.38
C ASN A 305 28.55 -7.39 15.33
N SER A 306 29.45 -6.45 15.64
CA SER A 306 30.08 -5.40 14.81
C SER A 306 29.32 -4.12 14.46
N THR A 307 29.69 -3.08 15.24
CA THR A 307 30.00 -1.69 14.86
C THR A 307 28.86 -0.78 14.41
N ASN A 308 28.20 -0.12 15.36
CA ASN A 308 28.30 1.33 15.55
C ASN A 308 27.61 1.77 16.85
N ASN A 309 28.36 2.44 17.73
CA ASN A 309 27.90 2.96 19.01
C ASN A 309 26.93 4.13 18.82
N ILE A 310 25.68 4.01 19.30
CA ILE A 310 24.93 5.14 19.83
C ILE A 310 24.24 4.70 21.12
N SER A 311 24.78 5.17 22.23
CA SER A 311 24.29 4.97 23.60
C SER A 311 23.20 5.98 23.95
N THR A 312 22.05 5.51 24.41
CA THR A 312 21.10 6.31 25.20
C THR A 312 20.79 5.59 26.51
N ASN A 313 21.74 5.64 27.45
CA ASN A 313 21.46 5.45 28.86
C ASN A 313 20.97 6.78 29.43
N ASN A 314 19.72 6.82 29.88
CA ASN A 314 19.22 7.59 31.04
C ASN A 314 17.69 7.63 30.97
N LEU A 315 17.01 6.79 31.75
CA LEU A 315 15.79 7.10 32.54
C LEU A 315 15.17 5.79 33.05
N SER A 316 15.65 5.26 34.18
CA SER A 316 14.86 4.38 35.06
C SER A 316 15.65 3.99 36.32
N ASN A 317 16.21 4.97 37.02
CA ASN A 317 16.54 4.83 38.44
C ASN A 317 15.49 5.60 39.23
N ASN A 318 14.42 4.91 39.61
CA ASN A 318 13.58 5.13 40.79
C ASN A 318 12.21 4.54 40.52
N LEU A 319 11.96 3.34 41.07
CA LEU A 319 10.68 2.84 41.60
C LEU A 319 10.78 1.31 41.81
N ASN A 320 11.73 0.89 42.66
CA ASN A 320 11.58 -0.35 43.40
C ASN A 320 11.05 0.01 44.78
N ASN A 321 9.79 -0.32 45.06
CA ASN A 321 9.38 -0.93 46.31
C ASN A 321 7.88 -1.27 46.31
N ASN A 322 7.60 -2.49 46.77
CA ASN A 322 6.33 -3.04 47.24
C ASN A 322 5.31 -3.49 46.18
N LEU A 323 5.23 -4.80 45.93
CA LEU A 323 4.17 -5.66 46.50
C LEU A 323 4.33 -7.11 46.01
N ASN A 324 4.44 -8.03 46.97
CA ASN A 324 4.44 -9.47 46.77
C ASN A 324 3.06 -10.00 46.37
N ASN A 325 3.10 -11.16 45.70
CA ASN A 325 2.06 -12.18 45.54
C ASN A 325 0.88 -11.90 44.60
N LYS A 326 0.98 -12.49 43.39
CA LYS A 326 -0.01 -13.43 42.86
C LYS A 326 0.63 -14.29 41.77
N SER A 327 0.58 -15.61 41.97
CA SER A 327 1.00 -16.63 41.02
C SER A 327 0.05 -16.66 39.82
N SER A 328 0.56 -16.35 38.64
CA SER A 328 0.08 -16.90 37.38
C SER A 328 1.31 -17.25 36.56
N ASN A 329 1.36 -18.50 36.06
CA ASN A 329 2.42 -18.98 35.18
C ASN A 329 2.42 -18.14 33.89
N ASN A 330 3.29 -17.14 33.81
CA ASN A 330 3.52 -16.38 32.59
C ASN A 330 4.67 -17.04 31.82
N HIS A 331 4.35 -17.62 30.66
CA HIS A 331 5.34 -17.98 29.66
C HIS A 331 5.73 -16.72 28.90
N THR A 332 6.83 -16.08 29.26
CA THR A 332 7.39 -14.97 28.49
C THR A 332 8.19 -15.53 27.32
N MET A 333 7.80 -15.15 26.09
CA MET A 333 8.47 -15.49 24.84
C MET A 333 9.24 -14.30 24.29
N GLY A 334 10.36 -14.57 23.62
CA GLY A 334 11.19 -13.54 22.99
C GLY A 334 11.38 -13.80 21.49
N TYR A 335 11.36 -12.71 20.72
CA TYR A 335 11.95 -12.68 19.38
C TYR A 335 13.35 -12.07 19.49
N LEU A 336 14.32 -12.63 18.78
CA LEU A 336 15.56 -11.93 18.48
C LEU A 336 15.38 -11.19 17.15
N ILE A 337 15.66 -9.89 17.17
CA ILE A 337 15.56 -9.02 15.99
C ILE A 337 16.93 -8.37 15.82
N SER A 338 17.55 -8.59 14.66
CA SER A 338 18.76 -7.90 14.26
C SER A 338 18.46 -6.96 13.08
N VAL A 339 19.10 -5.79 13.10
CA VAL A 339 19.09 -4.79 12.01
C VAL A 339 20.35 -4.96 11.17
#